data_AF-A0A6C0PCY3-F1
#
_entry.id   AF-A0A6C0PCY3-F1
#
_cell.length_a   1.000
_cell.length_b   1.000
_cell.length_c   1.000
_cell.angle_alpha   90.00
_cell.angle_beta   90.00
_cell.angle_gamma   90.00
#
_symmetry.space_group_name_H-M   'P 1'
#
loop_
_entity.id
_entity.type
_entity.pdbx_description
1 polymer ?
#
loop_
_entity_poly.entity_id
_entity_poly.type
_entity_poly.pdbx_seq_one_letter_code
_entity_poly.pdbx_strand_id
1 'polypeptide(L)'
;MHPLQGHYARSLDKPYAAVKAIRKGKRLIVVPGSFFISRADTMFISLPDDYQVVSEEGKVLPATGSFMISAETFDPYHVLVDYQQQGSEANVSDE
;
A
#
# COMPACT_ATOMS: atom_id res chain seq x y z
N MET A 1 -8.99 9.22 -14.79
CA MET A 1 -8.42 7.86 -14.85
C MET A 1 -8.12 7.38 -13.44
N HIS A 2 -8.71 6.26 -13.04
CA HIS A 2 -8.43 5.60 -11.76
C HIS A 2 -7.16 4.75 -11.92
N PRO A 3 -6.22 4.73 -10.95
CA PRO A 3 -4.95 3.99 -11.06
C PRO A 3 -5.08 2.46 -11.19
N LEU A 4 -6.30 1.92 -11.28
CA LEU A 4 -6.57 0.48 -11.31
C LEU A 4 -6.55 -0.13 -12.73
N GLN A 5 -6.44 0.65 -13.80
CA GLN A 5 -6.35 0.10 -15.16
C GLN A 5 -4.94 -0.46 -15.42
N GLY A 6 -4.75 -1.76 -15.15
CA GLY A 6 -3.58 -2.54 -15.59
C GLY A 6 -2.72 -3.15 -14.49
N HIS A 7 -3.02 -2.90 -13.21
CA HIS A 7 -2.26 -3.47 -12.09
C HIS A 7 -2.96 -4.71 -11.52
N TYR A 8 -2.23 -5.82 -11.39
CA TYR A 8 -2.73 -7.06 -10.79
C TYR A 8 -2.99 -6.84 -9.29
N ALA A 9 -4.25 -6.96 -8.87
CA ALA A 9 -4.62 -6.91 -7.47
C ALA A 9 -4.37 -8.27 -6.81
N ARG A 10 -3.86 -8.27 -5.58
CA ARG A 10 -3.65 -9.49 -4.76
C ARG A 10 -3.99 -9.24 -3.29
N SER A 11 -4.43 -10.28 -2.59
CA SER A 11 -4.40 -10.32 -1.13
C SER A 11 -2.96 -10.42 -0.63
N LEU A 12 -2.73 -10.05 0.62
CA LEU A 12 -1.44 -10.24 1.29
C LEU A 12 -1.44 -11.44 2.26
N ASP A 13 -2.56 -12.16 2.32
CA ASP A 13 -2.80 -13.40 3.08
C ASP A 13 -2.56 -13.34 4.59
N LYS A 14 -2.25 -12.15 5.10
CA LYS A 14 -2.16 -11.83 6.53
C LYS A 14 -2.56 -10.38 6.78
N PRO A 15 -3.00 -10.04 7.99
CA PRO A 15 -3.31 -8.66 8.33
C PRO A 15 -2.05 -7.78 8.28
N TYR A 16 -2.16 -6.57 7.76
CA TYR A 16 -1.06 -5.60 7.69
C TYR A 16 -1.42 -4.27 8.35
N ALA A 17 -0.45 -3.65 9.02
CA ALA A 17 -0.58 -2.28 9.49
C ALA A 17 -0.74 -1.34 8.28
N ALA A 18 -1.78 -0.53 8.32
CA ALA A 18 -2.20 0.32 7.23
C ALA A 18 -2.56 1.72 7.75
N VAL A 19 -2.56 2.67 6.83
CA VAL A 19 -3.01 4.04 7.06
C VAL A 19 -4.04 4.45 6.03
N LYS A 20 -4.89 5.43 6.37
CA LYS A 20 -5.74 6.08 5.37
C LYS A 20 -4.90 7.13 4.62
N ALA A 21 -5.06 7.17 3.30
CA ALA A 21 -4.49 8.20 2.45
C ALA A 21 -5.58 8.88 1.61
N ILE A 22 -5.39 10.15 1.31
CA ILE A 22 -6.24 10.94 0.42
C ILE A 22 -5.49 11.19 -0.88
N ARG A 23 -6.07 10.77 -2.00
CA ARG A 23 -5.52 11.02 -3.33
C ARG A 23 -5.82 12.45 -3.78
N LYS A 24 -4.77 13.18 -4.16
CA LYS A 24 -4.82 14.44 -4.89
C LYS A 24 -3.93 14.34 -6.13
N GLY A 25 -4.54 14.01 -7.26
CA GLY A 25 -3.80 13.72 -8.49
C GLY A 25 -2.95 12.46 -8.36
N LYS A 26 -1.63 12.61 -8.49
CA LYS A 26 -0.62 11.55 -8.28
C LYS A 26 0.01 11.56 -6.89
N ARG A 27 -0.54 12.33 -5.95
CA ARG A 27 -0.09 12.37 -4.56
C ARG A 27 -1.09 11.65 -3.66
N LEU A 28 -0.59 10.79 -2.79
CA LEU A 28 -1.31 10.16 -1.70
C LEU A 28 -0.90 10.82 -0.39
N ILE A 29 -1.78 11.63 0.17
CA ILE A 29 -1.54 12.36 1.43
C ILE A 29 -1.98 11.47 2.57
N VAL A 30 -1.05 11.05 3.42
CA VAL A 30 -1.36 10.25 4.62
C VAL A 30 -2.20 11.08 5.59
N VAL A 31 -3.29 10.50 6.08
CA VAL A 31 -4.14 11.13 7.11
C VAL A 31 -3.52 10.86 8.48
N PRO A 32 -3.11 11.88 9.25
CA PRO A 32 -2.53 11.66 10.57
C PRO A 32 -3.47 10.93 11.52
N GLY A 33 -2.91 10.06 12.38
CA GLY A 33 -3.68 9.28 13.35
C GLY A 33 -4.57 8.18 12.76
N SER A 34 -4.55 7.96 11.45
CA SER A 34 -5.41 6.98 10.77
C SER A 34 -4.81 5.57 10.68
N PHE A 35 -4.19 5.08 11.74
CA PHE A 35 -3.59 3.75 11.77
C PHE A 35 -4.62 2.67 12.08
N PHE A 36 -4.57 1.55 11.36
CA PHE A 36 -5.41 0.38 11.62
C PHE A 36 -4.76 -0.88 11.02
N ILE A 37 -5.35 -2.03 11.35
CA ILE A 37 -4.95 -3.32 10.77
C ILE A 37 -5.90 -3.64 9.62
N SER A 38 -5.37 -3.72 8.41
CA SER A 38 -6.10 -4.21 7.23
C SER A 38 -6.36 -5.71 7.35
N ARG A 39 -7.44 -6.19 6.75
CA ARG A 39 -7.76 -7.62 6.77
C ARG A 39 -6.86 -8.38 5.81
N ALA A 40 -6.65 -9.66 6.08
CA ALA A 40 -5.85 -10.54 5.22
C ALA A 40 -6.40 -10.68 3.79
N ASP A 41 -7.73 -10.58 3.64
CA ASP A 41 -8.46 -10.68 2.38
C ASP A 41 -8.61 -9.34 1.64
N THR A 42 -8.08 -8.23 2.19
CA THR A 42 -8.08 -6.95 1.49
C THR A 42 -7.22 -7.04 0.23
N MET A 43 -7.80 -6.64 -0.91
CA MET A 43 -7.11 -6.64 -2.19
C MET A 43 -6.27 -5.38 -2.35
N PHE A 44 -4.98 -5.55 -2.64
CA PHE A 44 -4.03 -4.46 -2.83
C PHE A 44 -3.41 -4.51 -4.23
N ILE A 45 -3.11 -3.32 -4.77
CA ILE A 45 -2.28 -3.14 -5.95
C ILE A 45 -0.99 -2.41 -5.57
N SER A 46 0.11 -2.70 -6.26
CA SER A 46 1.33 -1.91 -6.13
C SER A 46 1.05 -0.47 -6.54
N LEU A 47 1.58 0.48 -5.77
CA LEU A 47 1.50 1.88 -6.12
C LEU A 47 2.32 2.14 -7.40
N PRO A 48 1.75 2.76 -8.45
CA PRO A 48 2.51 3.07 -9.67
C PRO A 48 3.67 4.04 -9.39
N ASP A 49 4.76 3.92 -10.15
CA ASP A 49 6.01 4.69 -9.92
C ASP A 49 5.84 6.21 -10.07
N ASP A 50 4.83 6.66 -10.79
CA ASP A 50 4.52 8.08 -10.96
C ASP A 50 3.72 8.68 -9.80
N TYR A 51 3.33 7.86 -8.83
CA TYR A 51 2.67 8.30 -7.60
C TYR A 51 3.66 8.56 -6.47
N GLN A 52 3.32 9.51 -5.61
CA GLN A 52 4.10 9.87 -4.43
C GLN A 52 3.26 9.76 -3.17
N VAL A 53 3.80 9.13 -2.13
CA VAL A 53 3.25 9.21 -0.78
C VAL A 53 3.85 10.41 -0.08
N VAL A 54 2.98 11.25 0.50
CA VAL A 54 3.36 12.48 1.16
C VAL A 54 2.71 12.58 2.54
N SER A 55 3.39 13.22 3.48
CA SER A 55 2.83 13.59 4.78
C SER A 55 1.79 14.70 4.64
N GLU A 56 1.07 15.00 5.73
CA GLU A 56 0.10 16.11 5.77
C GLU A 56 0.77 17.46 5.47
N GLU A 57 2.02 17.64 5.88
CA GLU A 57 2.85 18.84 5.64
C GLU A 57 3.44 18.87 4.23
N GLY A 58 3.18 17.85 3.40
CA GLY A 58 3.62 17.76 2.02
C GLY A 58 5.04 17.21 1.83
N LYS A 59 5.67 16.65 2.87
CA LYS A 59 6.97 15.98 2.75
C LYS A 59 6.81 14.62 2.08
N VAL A 60 7.64 14.30 1.08
CA VAL A 60 7.65 12.97 0.46
C VAL A 60 8.16 11.93 1.47
N LEU A 61 7.41 10.84 1.61
CA LEU A 61 7.74 9.73 2.49
C LEU A 61 8.34 8.59 1.65
N PRO A 62 9.57 8.14 1.93
CA PRO A 62 10.13 6.98 1.26
C PRO A 62 9.45 5.70 1.73
N ALA A 63 9.30 4.72 0.84
CA ALA A 63 8.89 3.37 1.21
C ALA A 63 10.06 2.64 1.87
N THR A 64 9.79 1.83 2.89
CA THR A 64 10.76 0.90 3.47
C THR A 64 10.82 -0.40 2.66
N GLY A 65 9.71 -0.78 2.01
CA GLY A 65 9.65 -1.84 1.02
C GLY A 65 9.00 -1.32 -0.27
N SER A 66 7.71 -1.59 -0.44
CA SER A 66 6.93 -1.09 -1.57
C SER A 66 5.55 -0.65 -1.10
N PHE A 67 5.16 0.57 -1.45
CA PHE A 67 3.82 1.03 -1.15
C PHE A 67 2.79 0.28 -1.99
N MET A 68 1.72 -0.17 -1.33
CA MET A 68 0.56 -0.74 -1.99
C MET A 68 -0.70 -0.01 -1.53
N ILE A 69 -1.67 0.12 -2.43
CA ILE A 69 -2.98 0.72 -2.13
C ILE A 69 -4.09 -0.29 -2.32
N SER A 70 -5.14 -0.20 -1.51
CA SER A 70 -6.33 -1.03 -1.68
C SER A 70 -6.97 -0.83 -3.04
N ALA A 71 -7.39 -1.93 -3.67
CA ALA A 71 -8.13 -1.91 -4.92
C ALA A 71 -9.64 -1.59 -4.74
N GLU A 72 -10.15 -1.75 -3.51
CA GLU A 72 -11.58 -1.72 -3.20
C GLU A 72 -12.06 -0.34 -2.70
N THR A 73 -11.23 0.70 -2.79
CA THR A 73 -11.53 2.00 -2.19
C THR A 73 -12.17 3.00 -3.14
N PHE A 74 -13.01 3.87 -2.58
CA PHE A 74 -13.67 4.97 -3.28
C PHE A 74 -12.82 6.24 -3.22
N ASP A 75 -12.46 6.78 -4.40
CA ASP A 75 -11.79 8.07 -4.51
C ASP A 75 -12.56 9.16 -3.70
N PRO A 76 -11.85 10.01 -2.94
CA PRO A 76 -10.40 10.18 -2.91
C PRO A 76 -9.69 9.34 -1.84
N TYR A 77 -10.39 8.52 -1.04
CA TYR A 77 -9.79 7.82 0.09
C TYR A 77 -9.23 6.47 -0.35
N HIS A 78 -8.05 6.10 0.16
CA HIS A 78 -7.39 4.82 -0.11
C HIS A 78 -6.79 4.26 1.19
N VAL A 79 -6.67 2.93 1.27
CA VAL A 79 -5.87 2.27 2.31
C VAL A 79 -4.46 2.10 1.76
N LEU A 80 -3.45 2.53 2.51
CA LEU A 80 -2.04 2.47 2.13
C LEU A 80 -1.29 1.54 3.10
N VAL A 81 -0.46 0.66 2.55
CA VAL A 81 0.46 -0.19 3.32
C VAL A 81 1.88 -0.05 2.76
N ASP A 82 2.88 -0.16 3.64
CA ASP A 82 4.29 -0.32 3.26
C ASP A 82 4.63 -1.81 3.34
N TYR A 83 4.62 -2.48 2.19
CA TYR A 83 4.79 -3.92 2.10
C TYR A 83 6.27 -4.27 1.96
N GLN A 84 6.81 -4.98 2.95
CA GLN A 84 8.11 -5.65 2.84
C GLN A 84 7.89 -7.11 2.46
N GLN A 85 8.44 -7.50 1.30
CA GLN A 85 8.48 -8.89 0.90
C GLN A 85 9.45 -9.60 1.84
N GLN A 86 8.94 -10.33 2.83
CA GLN A 86 9.78 -11.21 3.63
C GLN A 86 10.42 -12.21 2.66
N GLY A 87 11.76 -12.25 2.66
CA GLY A 87 12.51 -13.22 1.88
C GLY A 87 11.94 -14.60 2.17
N SER A 88 11.62 -15.33 1.10
CA SER A 88 11.38 -16.76 1.17
C SER A 88 12.48 -17.38 2.01
N GLU A 89 12.13 -17.92 3.19
CA GLU A 89 13.03 -18.79 3.93
C GLU A 89 13.50 -19.86 2.96
N ALA A 90 14.79 -19.83 2.64
CA ALA A 90 15.42 -20.87 1.86
C ALA A 90 15.22 -22.16 2.64
N ASN A 91 14.47 -23.11 2.07
CA ASN A 91 14.43 -24.48 2.55
C ASN A 91 15.88 -24.98 2.60
N VAL A 92 16.45 -25.03 3.80
CA VAL A 92 17.63 -25.84 4.06
C VAL A 92 17.11 -27.26 4.09
N SER A 93 17.16 -27.92 2.94
CA SER A 93 17.06 -29.37 2.86
C SER A 93 18.36 -29.93 3.42
N ASP A 94 18.32 -30.40 4.66
CA ASP A 94 19.33 -31.30 5.20
C ASP A 94 19.19 -32.65 4.47
N GLU A 95 20.23 -33.03 3.71
CA GLU A 95 20.46 -34.40 3.23
C GLU A 95 21.09 -35.27 4.33
#